data_AF-A0A239DL47-F1
#
_entry.id   AF-A0A239DL47-F1
#
_cell.length_a   1.000
_cell.length_b   1.000
_cell.length_c   1.000
_cell.angle_alpha   90.00
_cell.angle_beta   90.00
_cell.angle_gamma   90.00
#
_symmetry.space_group_name_H-M   'P 1'
#
loop_
_entity.id
_entity.type
_entity.pdbx_description
1 polymer ?
#
loop_
_entity_poly.entity_id
_entity_poly.type
_entity_poly.pdbx_seq_one_letter_code
_entity_poly.pdbx_strand_id
1 'polypeptide(L)'
;MTEPGSADRTSGPRTPEPHPRLRDLDVLAGTWRLEGTDLDGGAPFTGTVTRRWLEGGHFLVQQMRIDGDEREGAEYIGYDHAQQTLRSMSFSTEGPGPYCSFALEYIWQVEGDELTVWHGSKDSPARFRGTIDRAAGTVDGRWEWPGGGYRATETRVDDGG
;
A
#
# COMPACT_ATOMS: atom_id res chain seq x y z
N MET A 1 41.00 -15.32 47.30
CA MET A 1 41.10 -15.76 45.90
C MET A 1 39.75 -15.47 45.28
N THR A 2 39.68 -14.46 44.43
CA THR A 2 38.46 -13.90 43.87
C THR A 2 38.29 -14.47 42.47
N GLU A 3 37.21 -15.20 42.19
CA GLU A 3 36.77 -15.44 40.83
C GLU A 3 35.49 -14.61 40.59
N PRO A 4 35.52 -13.58 39.74
CA PRO A 4 34.29 -12.97 39.28
C PRO A 4 33.68 -13.91 38.22
N GLY A 5 32.54 -14.50 38.57
CA GLY A 5 31.70 -15.24 37.63
C GLY A 5 31.38 -14.36 36.42
N SER A 6 31.73 -14.87 35.25
CA SER A 6 31.38 -14.32 33.94
C SER A 6 29.88 -14.00 33.90
N ALA A 7 29.55 -12.72 33.85
CA ALA A 7 28.19 -12.28 33.59
C ALA A 7 27.83 -12.71 32.16
N ASP A 8 27.03 -13.77 32.06
CA ASP A 8 26.32 -14.12 30.85
C ASP A 8 25.42 -12.94 30.48
N ARG A 9 25.82 -12.19 29.45
CA ARG A 9 25.03 -11.10 28.89
C ARG A 9 23.89 -11.74 28.13
N THR A 10 22.76 -11.96 28.81
CA THR A 10 21.49 -12.32 28.21
C THR A 10 21.20 -11.33 27.08
N SER A 11 21.34 -11.78 25.84
CA SER A 11 20.96 -11.00 24.67
C SER A 11 19.44 -10.83 24.73
N GLY A 12 18.97 -9.59 24.85
CA GLY A 12 17.54 -9.28 24.83
C GLY A 12 16.87 -9.73 23.52
N PRO A 13 15.53 -9.74 23.45
CA PRO A 13 14.83 -10.08 22.22
C PRO A 13 15.31 -9.17 21.09
N ARG A 14 15.84 -9.76 20.01
CA ARG A 14 16.19 -9.01 18.80
C ARG A 14 14.92 -8.51 18.15
N THR A 15 14.89 -7.23 17.82
CA THR A 15 13.85 -6.68 16.94
C THR A 15 13.88 -7.48 15.63
N PRO A 16 12.75 -8.06 15.19
CA PRO A 16 12.68 -8.76 13.91
C PRO A 16 13.10 -7.82 12.78
N GLU A 17 13.82 -8.33 11.79
CA GLU A 17 14.07 -7.55 10.57
C GLU A 17 12.84 -7.58 9.65
N PRO A 18 12.58 -6.51 8.88
CA PRO A 18 11.49 -6.50 7.90
C PRO A 18 11.76 -7.52 6.80
N HIS A 19 10.70 -8.22 6.37
CA HIS A 19 10.81 -9.22 5.32
C HIS A 19 11.29 -8.58 4.00
N PRO A 20 12.24 -9.18 3.25
CA PRO A 20 12.83 -8.56 2.06
C PRO A 20 11.82 -8.23 0.95
N ARG A 21 10.69 -8.94 0.86
CA ARG A 21 9.59 -8.61 -0.07
C ARG A 21 9.02 -7.20 0.11
N LEU A 22 9.17 -6.60 1.28
CA LEU A 22 8.73 -5.22 1.51
C LEU A 22 9.50 -4.20 0.64
N ARG A 23 10.72 -4.55 0.19
CA ARG A 23 11.52 -3.70 -0.71
C ARG A 23 10.90 -3.52 -2.08
N ASP A 24 10.04 -4.44 -2.50
CA ASP A 24 9.29 -4.31 -3.75
C ASP A 24 8.39 -3.05 -3.73
N LEU A 25 8.02 -2.56 -2.54
CA LEU A 25 7.18 -1.37 -2.35
C LEU A 25 7.97 -0.05 -2.24
N ASP A 26 9.31 -0.08 -2.18
CA ASP A 26 10.13 1.13 -1.98
C ASP A 26 9.87 2.17 -3.09
N VAL A 27 9.59 1.70 -4.30
CA VAL A 27 9.27 2.54 -5.47
C VAL A 27 8.00 3.37 -5.29
N LEU A 28 7.07 2.94 -4.42
CA LEU A 28 5.81 3.62 -4.18
C LEU A 28 5.94 4.71 -3.11
N ALA A 29 7.00 4.71 -2.29
CA ALA A 29 7.19 5.72 -1.25
C ALA A 29 7.30 7.14 -1.85
N GLY A 30 6.67 8.12 -1.21
CA GLY A 30 6.60 9.52 -1.64
C GLY A 30 5.17 10.04 -1.76
N THR A 31 5.04 11.27 -2.25
CA THR A 31 3.75 11.92 -2.52
C THR A 31 3.42 11.82 -4.00
N TRP A 32 2.17 11.53 -4.31
CA TRP A 32 1.68 11.28 -5.66
C TRP A 32 0.39 12.04 -5.91
N ARG A 33 0.31 12.66 -7.07
CA ARG A 33 -0.91 13.23 -7.63
C ARG A 33 -1.71 12.11 -8.26
N LEU A 34 -2.95 11.90 -7.81
CA LEU A 34 -3.88 10.94 -8.36
C LEU A 34 -4.85 11.63 -9.33
N GLU A 35 -5.04 11.02 -10.49
CA GLU A 35 -6.08 11.36 -11.45
C GLU A 35 -6.84 10.08 -11.81
N GLY A 36 -8.16 10.12 -11.77
CA GLY A 36 -9.01 8.96 -12.01
C GLY A 36 -10.21 9.27 -12.88
N THR A 37 -10.72 8.25 -13.56
CA THR A 37 -11.93 8.35 -14.40
C THR A 37 -12.68 7.04 -14.37
N ASP A 38 -13.95 7.10 -13.98
CA ASP A 38 -14.84 5.93 -13.98
C ASP A 38 -15.03 5.36 -15.38
N LEU A 39 -15.04 4.03 -15.48
CA LEU A 39 -15.25 3.34 -16.75
C LEU A 39 -16.70 3.47 -17.26
N ASP A 40 -17.64 3.73 -16.35
CA ASP A 40 -19.07 3.88 -16.67
C ASP A 40 -19.47 5.31 -17.06
N GLY A 41 -18.47 6.18 -17.33
CA GLY A 41 -18.69 7.56 -17.77
C GLY A 41 -18.96 8.57 -16.65
N GLY A 42 -18.60 8.22 -15.41
CA GLY A 42 -18.58 9.15 -14.28
C GLY A 42 -17.61 10.32 -14.50
N ALA A 43 -17.78 11.38 -13.70
CA ALA A 43 -16.90 12.54 -13.78
C ALA A 43 -15.47 12.14 -13.37
N PRO A 44 -14.44 12.73 -13.99
CA PRO A 44 -13.07 12.52 -13.53
C PRO A 44 -12.94 13.04 -12.10
N PHE A 45 -12.10 12.38 -11.32
CA PHE A 45 -11.74 12.80 -9.98
C PHE A 45 -10.24 12.94 -9.87
N THR A 46 -9.81 13.71 -8.87
CA THR A 46 -8.40 13.89 -8.60
C THR A 46 -8.14 13.83 -7.11
N GLY A 47 -6.92 13.49 -6.71
CA GLY A 47 -6.54 13.42 -5.31
C GLY A 47 -5.05 13.42 -5.06
N THR A 48 -4.66 13.19 -3.83
CA THR A 48 -3.28 13.03 -3.40
C THR A 48 -3.14 11.72 -2.65
N VAL A 49 -2.09 10.96 -2.98
CA VAL A 49 -1.70 9.75 -2.25
C VAL A 49 -0.30 9.95 -1.69
N THR A 50 -0.15 9.84 -0.37
CA THR A 50 1.15 9.93 0.30
C THR A 50 1.49 8.58 0.90
N ARG A 51 2.67 8.06 0.57
CA ARG A 51 3.17 6.77 1.04
C ARG A 51 4.47 6.97 1.81
N ARG A 52 4.51 6.55 3.07
CA ARG A 52 5.70 6.65 3.91
C ARG A 52 5.94 5.38 4.70
N TRP A 53 7.20 5.00 4.87
CA TRP A 53 7.57 3.91 5.76
C TRP A 53 7.39 4.33 7.22
N LEU A 54 6.87 3.43 8.05
CA LEU A 54 7.02 3.55 9.50
C LEU A 54 8.48 3.25 9.90
N GLU A 55 8.88 3.75 11.07
CA GLU A 55 10.15 3.38 11.67
C GLU A 55 10.25 1.85 11.81
N GLY A 56 11.42 1.31 11.50
CA GLY A 56 11.66 -0.15 11.43
C GLY A 56 11.33 -0.78 10.07
N GLY A 57 10.63 -0.10 9.17
CA GLY A 57 10.45 -0.56 7.77
C GLY A 57 9.56 -1.79 7.61
N HIS A 58 8.72 -2.10 8.59
CA HIS A 58 7.78 -3.24 8.54
C HIS A 58 6.47 -2.91 7.82
N PHE A 59 6.09 -1.63 7.76
CA PHE A 59 4.85 -1.19 7.16
C PHE A 59 5.06 0.07 6.33
N LEU A 60 4.56 0.04 5.10
CA LEU A 60 4.34 1.23 4.27
C LEU A 60 2.93 1.73 4.56
N VAL A 61 2.82 2.98 5.01
CA VAL A 61 1.54 3.63 5.28
C VAL A 61 1.19 4.48 4.08
N GLN A 62 0.01 4.25 3.52
CA GLN A 62 -0.59 5.05 2.48
C GLN A 62 -1.70 5.92 3.08
N GLN A 63 -1.72 7.20 2.74
CA GLN A 63 -2.82 8.12 3.02
C GLN A 63 -3.35 8.65 1.70
N MET A 64 -4.67 8.61 1.51
CA MET A 64 -5.35 9.07 0.31
C MET A 64 -6.31 10.19 0.67
N ARG A 65 -6.35 11.25 -0.14
CA ARG A 65 -7.33 12.32 -0.08
C ARG A 65 -7.84 12.62 -1.48
N ILE A 66 -9.15 12.74 -1.65
CA ILE A 66 -9.76 13.17 -2.91
C ILE A 66 -10.01 14.69 -2.85
N ASP A 67 -9.73 15.40 -3.94
CA ASP A 67 -9.88 16.86 -4.00
C ASP A 67 -11.35 17.26 -4.08
N GLY A 68 -11.69 18.38 -3.43
CA GLY A 68 -13.07 18.88 -3.41
C GLY A 68 -14.02 18.01 -2.58
N ASP A 69 -13.47 17.08 -1.82
CA ASP A 69 -14.21 16.09 -1.03
C ASP A 69 -13.54 15.87 0.33
N GLU A 70 -14.33 15.51 1.33
CA GLU A 70 -13.85 15.11 2.65
C GLU A 70 -13.45 13.62 2.71
N ARG A 71 -13.51 12.91 1.58
CA ARG A 71 -13.02 11.53 1.46
C ARG A 71 -11.52 11.44 1.74
N GLU A 72 -11.22 10.80 2.87
CA GLU A 72 -9.88 10.44 3.31
C GLU A 72 -9.81 8.93 3.58
N GLY A 73 -8.65 8.35 3.32
CA GLY A 73 -8.34 6.98 3.67
C GLY A 73 -6.92 6.80 4.16
N ALA A 74 -6.71 5.78 4.99
CA ALA A 74 -5.42 5.34 5.45
C ALA A 74 -5.30 3.82 5.28
N GLU A 75 -4.17 3.36 4.78
CA GLU A 75 -3.89 1.96 4.53
C GLU A 75 -2.51 1.59 5.06
N TYR A 76 -2.42 0.43 5.72
CA TYR A 76 -1.18 -0.11 6.26
C TYR A 76 -0.81 -1.36 5.48
N ILE A 77 0.29 -1.32 4.73
CA ILE A 77 0.77 -2.40 3.87
C ILE A 77 1.97 -3.06 4.54
N GLY A 78 1.92 -4.37 4.74
CA GLY A 78 2.96 -5.15 5.41
C GLY A 78 3.12 -6.55 4.82
N TYR A 79 3.96 -7.37 5.45
CA TYR A 79 4.16 -8.78 5.06
C TYR A 79 3.40 -9.73 6.00
N ASP A 80 2.50 -10.52 5.45
CA ASP A 80 1.80 -11.59 6.17
C ASP A 80 2.65 -12.86 6.15
N HIS A 81 3.26 -13.19 7.29
CA HIS A 81 4.10 -14.40 7.43
C HIS A 81 3.31 -15.71 7.37
N ALA A 82 2.01 -15.72 7.67
CA ALA A 82 1.22 -16.95 7.56
C ALA A 82 0.88 -17.23 6.10
N GLN A 83 0.57 -16.19 5.34
CA GLN A 83 0.16 -16.30 3.93
C GLN A 83 1.32 -16.10 2.93
N GLN A 84 2.51 -15.73 3.43
CA GLN A 84 3.72 -15.50 2.62
C GLN A 84 3.49 -14.47 1.49
N THR A 85 2.80 -13.38 1.80
CA THR A 85 2.40 -12.37 0.82
C THR A 85 2.41 -10.96 1.43
N LEU A 86 2.47 -9.94 0.57
CA LEU A 86 2.16 -8.58 0.97
C LEU A 86 0.64 -8.44 1.15
N ARG A 87 0.24 -7.82 2.25
CA ARG A 87 -1.17 -7.63 2.63
C ARG A 87 -1.36 -6.26 3.25
N SER A 88 -2.54 -5.71 3.10
CA SER A 88 -2.91 -4.46 3.75
C SER A 88 -4.31 -4.46 4.33
N MET A 89 -4.53 -3.51 5.24
CA MET A 89 -5.84 -3.10 5.72
C MET A 89 -6.03 -1.62 5.41
N SER A 90 -7.15 -1.29 4.78
CA SER A 90 -7.54 0.06 4.40
C SER A 90 -8.78 0.52 5.15
N PHE A 91 -8.70 1.75 5.64
CA PHE A 91 -9.74 2.45 6.36
C PHE A 91 -10.07 3.72 5.59
N SER A 92 -11.34 4.06 5.46
CA SER A 92 -11.77 5.30 4.83
C SER A 92 -12.97 5.88 5.56
N THR A 93 -13.32 7.13 5.24
CA THR A 93 -14.53 7.79 5.72
C THR A 93 -15.82 7.05 5.36
N GLU A 94 -15.80 6.20 4.34
CA GLU A 94 -16.93 5.37 3.91
C GLU A 94 -17.03 4.04 4.68
N GLY A 95 -16.03 3.73 5.50
CA GLY A 95 -15.91 2.44 6.19
C GLY A 95 -15.67 1.27 5.22
N PRO A 96 -15.74 0.02 5.70
CA PRO A 96 -15.50 -1.16 4.87
C PRO A 96 -16.68 -1.52 3.94
N GLY A 97 -17.75 -0.71 3.94
CA GLY A 97 -19.00 -1.01 3.23
C GLY A 97 -19.59 -2.37 3.62
N PRO A 98 -20.43 -2.99 2.75
CA PRO A 98 -20.93 -4.35 2.95
C PRO A 98 -19.88 -5.44 2.69
N TYR A 99 -18.63 -5.06 2.38
CA TYR A 99 -17.63 -5.96 1.83
C TYR A 99 -16.78 -6.64 2.91
N CYS A 100 -16.52 -5.95 4.01
CA CYS A 100 -15.72 -6.46 5.12
C CYS A 100 -16.29 -6.02 6.47
N SER A 101 -15.95 -6.74 7.54
CA SER A 101 -16.49 -6.46 8.89
C SER A 101 -15.75 -5.37 9.65
N PHE A 102 -14.53 -5.01 9.25
CA PHE A 102 -13.67 -4.08 10.01
C PHE A 102 -12.95 -3.08 9.11
N ALA A 103 -12.18 -3.57 8.14
CA ALA A 103 -11.42 -2.78 7.17
C ALA A 103 -11.46 -3.48 5.82
N LEU A 104 -11.27 -2.76 4.71
CA LEU A 104 -11.04 -3.41 3.43
C LEU A 104 -9.67 -4.07 3.46
N GLU A 105 -9.58 -5.29 2.95
CA GLU A 105 -8.36 -6.07 2.96
C GLU A 105 -7.84 -6.24 1.54
N TYR A 106 -6.54 -6.08 1.34
CA TYR A 106 -5.93 -6.28 0.03
C TYR A 106 -4.70 -7.16 0.07
N ILE A 107 -4.50 -7.89 -1.02
CA ILE A 107 -3.26 -8.62 -1.33
C ILE A 107 -2.50 -7.85 -2.39
N TRP A 108 -1.21 -7.64 -2.16
CA TRP A 108 -0.33 -6.87 -3.05
C TRP A 108 0.68 -7.79 -3.73
N GLN A 109 0.97 -7.51 -4.99
CA GLN A 109 2.05 -8.14 -5.73
C GLN A 109 2.70 -7.11 -6.66
N VAL A 110 4.01 -7.00 -6.55
CA VAL A 110 4.85 -6.21 -7.44
C VAL A 110 5.85 -7.15 -8.09
N GLU A 111 5.87 -7.17 -9.41
CA GLU A 111 6.77 -8.02 -10.22
C GLU A 111 7.42 -7.19 -11.32
N GLY A 112 8.67 -6.77 -11.08
CA GLY A 112 9.33 -5.80 -11.95
C GLY A 112 8.58 -4.48 -11.93
N ASP A 113 7.91 -4.15 -13.02
CA ASP A 113 7.16 -2.90 -13.19
C ASP A 113 5.65 -3.14 -13.04
N GLU A 114 5.21 -4.40 -12.93
CA GLU A 114 3.78 -4.73 -12.81
C GLU A 114 3.34 -4.63 -11.35
N LEU A 115 2.24 -3.90 -11.10
CA LEU A 115 1.57 -3.81 -9.82
C LEU A 115 0.18 -4.42 -9.92
N THR A 116 -0.12 -5.38 -9.04
CA THR A 116 -1.47 -5.93 -8.86
C THR A 116 -1.88 -5.84 -7.39
N VAL A 117 -3.10 -5.36 -7.15
CA VAL A 117 -3.71 -5.29 -5.82
C VAL A 117 -5.07 -5.95 -5.88
N TRP A 118 -5.30 -7.03 -5.14
CA TRP A 118 -6.58 -7.73 -5.12
C TRP A 118 -7.35 -7.44 -3.84
N HIS A 119 -8.65 -7.20 -3.94
CA HIS A 119 -9.53 -7.10 -2.77
C HIS A 119 -9.86 -8.49 -2.21
N GLY A 120 -9.66 -8.67 -0.92
CA GLY A 120 -9.95 -9.88 -0.15
C GLY A 120 -8.91 -10.99 -0.30
N SER A 121 -8.82 -11.58 -1.49
CA SER A 121 -7.93 -12.72 -1.76
C SER A 121 -7.19 -12.59 -3.09
N LYS A 122 -6.05 -13.27 -3.20
CA LYS A 122 -5.31 -13.37 -4.46
C LYS A 122 -6.20 -13.93 -5.57
N ASP A 123 -6.05 -13.36 -6.77
CA ASP A 123 -6.83 -13.69 -7.97
C ASP A 123 -8.32 -13.32 -7.92
N SER A 124 -8.75 -12.52 -6.93
CA SER A 124 -10.08 -11.90 -6.89
C SER A 124 -10.40 -11.13 -8.18
N PRO A 125 -11.67 -11.15 -8.65
CA PRO A 125 -12.08 -10.34 -9.79
C PRO A 125 -12.12 -8.84 -9.47
N ALA A 126 -12.15 -8.47 -8.19
CA ALA A 126 -12.03 -7.08 -7.72
C ALA A 126 -10.55 -6.76 -7.50
N ARG A 127 -9.92 -6.04 -8.43
CA ARG A 127 -8.47 -5.79 -8.41
C ARG A 127 -8.04 -4.52 -9.13
N PHE A 128 -6.94 -3.95 -8.69
CA PHE A 128 -6.10 -3.04 -9.47
C PHE A 128 -5.09 -3.83 -10.30
N ARG A 129 -4.88 -3.40 -11.54
CA ARG A 129 -3.70 -3.76 -12.34
C ARG A 129 -3.13 -2.52 -12.98
N GLY A 130 -1.83 -2.32 -12.83
CA GLY A 130 -1.12 -1.21 -13.43
C GLY A 130 0.37 -1.47 -13.61
N THR A 131 1.04 -0.52 -14.22
CA THR A 131 2.48 -0.54 -14.50
C THR A 131 3.14 0.67 -13.85
N ILE A 132 4.30 0.45 -13.25
CA ILE A 132 5.14 1.44 -12.56
C ILE A 132 6.26 1.84 -13.52
N ASP A 133 6.23 3.09 -13.97
CA ASP A 133 7.37 3.71 -14.65
C ASP A 133 8.23 4.45 -13.62
N ARG A 134 9.39 3.85 -13.32
CA ARG A 134 10.34 4.40 -12.34
C ARG A 134 11.04 5.67 -12.83
N ALA A 135 11.24 5.79 -14.14
CA ALA A 135 11.96 6.92 -14.71
C ALA A 135 11.04 8.14 -14.83
N ALA A 136 9.79 7.92 -15.23
CA ALA A 136 8.77 8.97 -15.29
C ALA A 136 8.17 9.29 -13.91
N GLY A 137 8.30 8.39 -12.95
CA GLY A 137 7.65 8.53 -11.65
C GLY A 137 6.14 8.45 -11.78
N THR A 138 5.64 7.46 -12.53
CA THR A 138 4.19 7.27 -12.74
C THR A 138 3.75 5.85 -12.43
N VAL A 139 2.53 5.69 -11.94
CA VAL A 139 1.82 4.41 -11.87
C VAL A 139 0.53 4.57 -12.67
N ASP A 140 0.39 3.83 -13.76
CA ASP A 140 -0.82 3.87 -14.59
C ASP A 140 -1.53 2.52 -14.55
N GLY A 141 -2.84 2.54 -14.31
CA GLY A 141 -3.59 1.31 -14.23
C GLY A 141 -5.08 1.51 -14.11
N ARG A 142 -5.75 0.44 -13.68
CA ARG A 142 -7.19 0.45 -13.49
C ARG A 142 -7.60 -0.47 -12.35
N TRP A 143 -8.58 -0.02 -11.60
CA TRP A 143 -9.40 -0.88 -10.76
C TRP A 143 -10.55 -1.45 -11.57
N GLU A 144 -10.80 -2.74 -11.41
CA GLU A 144 -11.91 -3.46 -12.03
C GLU A 144 -12.58 -4.34 -10.99
N TRP A 145 -13.90 -4.46 -11.04
CA TRP A 145 -14.69 -5.44 -10.30
C TRP A 145 -15.96 -5.80 -11.09
N PRO A 146 -16.70 -6.86 -10.70
CA PRO A 146 -17.96 -7.18 -11.36
C PRO A 146 -18.94 -6.00 -11.27
N GLY A 147 -19.25 -5.39 -12.42
CA GLY A 147 -20.20 -4.29 -12.52
C GLY A 147 -19.63 -2.89 -12.38
N GLY A 148 -18.29 -2.71 -12.39
CA GLY A 148 -17.69 -1.37 -12.42
C GLY A 148 -16.17 -1.36 -12.45
N GLY A 149 -15.62 -0.16 -12.48
CA GLY A 149 -14.18 0.07 -12.43
C GLY A 149 -13.82 1.51 -12.77
N TYR A 150 -12.56 1.87 -12.55
CA TYR A 150 -12.02 3.18 -12.92
C TYR A 150 -10.57 3.04 -13.36
N ARG A 151 -10.14 3.92 -14.28
CA ARG A 151 -8.72 4.15 -14.55
C ARG A 151 -8.15 5.08 -13.49
N ALA A 152 -6.90 4.84 -13.13
CA ALA A 152 -6.16 5.68 -12.21
C ALA A 152 -4.72 5.83 -12.70
N THR A 153 -4.27 7.08 -12.75
CA THR A 153 -2.88 7.43 -12.99
C THR A 153 -2.39 8.20 -11.78
N GLU A 154 -1.28 7.75 -11.21
CA GLU A 154 -0.55 8.45 -10.17
C GLU A 154 0.74 9.01 -10.74
N THR A 155 1.00 10.30 -10.50
CA THR A 155 2.25 10.96 -10.89
C THR A 155 2.96 11.47 -9.66
N ARG A 156 4.24 11.13 -9.49
CA ARG A 156 5.04 11.55 -8.36
C ARG A 156 5.12 13.07 -8.33
N VAL A 157 4.89 13.63 -7.15
CA VAL A 157 5.07 15.06 -6.88
C VAL A 157 6.43 15.19 -6.21
N ASP A 158 7.32 15.98 -6.82
CA ASP A 158 8.53 16.39 -6.13
C ASP A 158 8.12 17.32 -5.00
N ASP A 159 8.40 16.95 -3.75
CA ASP A 159 8.37 17.90 -2.64
C ASP A 159 9.47 18.93 -2.96
N GLY A 160 9.04 20.05 -3.57
CA GLY A 160 9.94 21.17 -3.87
C GLY A 160 10.71 21.54 -2.61
N GLY A 161 12.05 21.44 -2.70
CA GLY A 161 12.96 21.81 -1.62
C GLY A 161 12.89 23.28 -1.23
#